data_AF-A0A0F8Z0V3-F1
#
_entry.id   AF-A0A0F8Z0V3-F1
#
_cell.length_a   1.000
_cell.length_b   1.000
_cell.length_c   1.000
_cell.angle_alpha   90.00
_cell.angle_beta   90.00
_cell.angle_gamma   90.00
#
_symmetry.space_group_name_H-M   'P 1'
#
loop_
_entity.id
_entity.type
_entity.pdbx_description
1 polymer ?
#
loop_
_entity_poly.entity_id
_entity_poly.type
_entity_poly.pdbx_seq_one_letter_code
_entity_poly.pdbx_strand_id
1 'polypeptide(L)'
;TTAPDLEKRLEEQLALNKYRIIVNLENIDYVSSAGWGVFVSEIREIRENNGDLVLVNMSSDVFDVYELMEFSSILKSFESIEDAILSLSGKGGQKESRGPVKPQVTARETAKGPTSAPQSAPEIKKEPSPSPEAGKPEAETDSAASSDLGKRIITVIVDNPYYDLKEIIKALKEPQYGGLRVGGGAVKKELKEMDLLDRQKRFELAIKNKK
;
A
#
# COMPACT_ATOMS: atom_id res chain seq x y z
N THR A 1 3.68 -16.91 11.91
CA THR A 1 4.59 -17.74 11.09
C THR A 1 5.66 -18.28 12.01
N THR A 2 6.11 -19.52 11.83
CA THR A 2 7.26 -20.05 12.59
C THR A 2 8.56 -19.88 11.79
N ALA A 3 9.71 -20.02 12.44
CA ALA A 3 11.01 -19.90 11.76
C ALA A 3 11.21 -20.98 10.67
N PRO A 4 10.87 -22.27 10.88
CA PRO A 4 10.95 -23.29 9.82
C PRO A 4 10.05 -22.99 8.62
N ASP A 5 8.86 -22.42 8.85
CA ASP A 5 7.96 -22.04 7.75
C ASP A 5 8.52 -20.88 6.92
N LEU A 6 9.23 -19.95 7.57
CA LEU A 6 9.88 -18.82 6.90
C LEU A 6 11.07 -19.30 6.07
N GLU A 7 11.94 -20.12 6.65
CA GLU A 7 13.10 -20.72 6.00
C GLU A 7 12.66 -21.46 4.73
N LYS A 8 11.71 -22.38 4.85
CA LYS A 8 11.16 -23.11 3.70
C LYS A 8 10.63 -22.18 2.60
N ARG A 9 9.92 -21.11 2.96
CA ARG A 9 9.39 -20.15 1.97
C ARG A 9 10.49 -19.37 1.26
N LEU A 10 11.58 -19.04 1.98
CA LEU A 10 12.74 -18.39 1.39
C LEU A 10 13.45 -19.34 0.43
N GLU A 11 13.75 -20.57 0.87
CA GLU A 11 14.33 -21.62 0.03
C GLU A 11 13.52 -21.86 -1.25
N GLU A 12 12.17 -21.90 -1.15
CA GLU A 12 11.29 -22.03 -2.32
C GLU A 12 11.45 -20.86 -3.31
N GLN A 13 11.69 -19.63 -2.84
CA GLN A 13 11.96 -18.49 -3.73
C GLN A 13 13.37 -18.53 -4.32
N LEU A 14 14.37 -18.96 -3.55
CA LEU A 14 15.74 -19.12 -4.03
C LEU A 14 15.86 -20.21 -5.09
N ALA A 15 15.17 -21.33 -4.91
CA ALA A 15 15.06 -22.39 -5.92
C ALA A 15 14.45 -21.91 -7.25
N LEU A 16 13.65 -20.84 -7.22
CA LEU A 16 13.08 -20.17 -8.40
C LEU A 16 13.98 -19.04 -8.95
N ASN A 17 15.21 -18.91 -8.48
CA ASN A 17 16.16 -17.85 -8.82
C ASN A 17 15.66 -16.43 -8.50
N LYS A 18 14.87 -16.27 -7.44
CA LYS A 18 14.37 -14.96 -6.99
C LYS A 18 15.16 -14.47 -5.78
N TYR A 19 16.14 -13.61 -6.05
CA TYR A 19 17.08 -13.11 -5.03
C TYR A 19 16.79 -11.68 -4.55
N ARG A 20 15.70 -11.04 -5.01
CA ARG A 20 15.31 -9.70 -4.51
C ARG A 20 14.09 -9.84 -3.63
N ILE A 21 14.32 -9.82 -2.32
CA ILE A 21 13.31 -10.20 -1.32
C ILE A 21 13.02 -9.01 -0.41
N ILE A 22 11.73 -8.71 -0.25
CA ILE A 22 11.23 -7.73 0.71
C ILE A 22 10.39 -8.49 1.74
N VAL A 23 10.71 -8.31 3.02
CA VAL A 23 9.98 -8.94 4.13
C VAL A 23 9.21 -7.87 4.88
N ASN A 24 7.88 -7.93 4.83
CA ASN A 24 7.00 -7.04 5.57
C ASN A 24 6.74 -7.58 6.99
N LEU A 25 7.06 -6.77 8.00
CA LEU A 25 6.95 -7.08 9.43
C LEU A 25 5.85 -6.28 10.14
N GLU A 26 4.92 -5.64 9.40
CA GLU A 26 3.87 -4.74 9.93
C GLU A 26 3.00 -5.35 11.04
N ASN A 27 2.76 -6.67 10.97
CA ASN A 27 1.93 -7.39 11.93
C ASN A 27 2.78 -8.35 12.79
N ILE A 28 4.06 -8.03 12.99
CA ILE A 28 5.00 -8.81 13.79
C ILE A 28 5.40 -8.01 15.01
N ASP A 29 4.98 -8.50 16.17
CA ASP A 29 5.27 -7.87 17.47
C ASP A 29 6.57 -8.42 18.09
N TYR A 30 7.04 -9.58 17.62
CA TYR A 30 8.25 -10.22 18.15
C TYR A 30 8.92 -11.13 17.12
N VAL A 31 10.26 -11.08 17.09
CA VAL A 31 11.11 -11.99 16.31
C VAL A 31 12.06 -12.70 17.27
N SER A 32 11.97 -14.03 17.29
CA SER A 32 12.86 -14.87 18.11
C SER A 32 14.28 -14.94 17.53
N SER A 33 15.25 -15.36 18.34
CA SER A 33 16.64 -15.61 17.89
C SER A 33 16.71 -16.55 16.68
N ALA A 34 15.85 -17.58 16.64
CA ALA A 34 15.73 -18.48 15.49
C ALA A 34 15.24 -17.74 14.24
N GLY A 35 14.27 -16.83 14.37
CA GLY A 35 13.78 -16.03 13.25
C GLY A 35 14.86 -15.10 12.67
N TRP A 36 15.62 -14.44 13.53
CA TRP A 36 16.77 -13.64 13.09
C TRP A 36 17.86 -14.49 12.42
N GLY A 37 18.11 -15.69 12.94
CA GLY A 37 19.05 -16.64 12.36
C GLY A 37 18.69 -17.03 10.92
N VAL A 38 17.40 -17.18 10.61
CA VAL A 38 16.93 -17.43 9.23
C VAL A 38 17.27 -16.25 8.31
N PHE A 39 17.01 -15.00 8.71
CA PHE A 39 17.36 -13.85 7.86
C PHE A 39 18.87 -13.73 7.60
N VAL A 40 19.69 -13.98 8.63
CA VAL A 40 21.15 -13.86 8.56
C VAL A 40 21.78 -15.00 7.75
N SER A 41 21.20 -16.20 7.79
CA SER A 41 21.69 -17.33 6.98
C SER A 41 21.37 -17.13 5.50
N GLU A 42 20.14 -16.74 5.17
CA GLU A 42 19.67 -16.61 3.78
C GLU A 42 20.25 -15.40 3.05
N ILE A 43 20.50 -14.28 3.75
CA ILE A 43 21.00 -13.05 3.09
C ILE A 43 22.36 -13.25 2.40
N ARG A 44 23.17 -14.20 2.89
CA ARG A 44 24.46 -14.50 2.29
C ARG A 44 24.28 -15.08 0.89
N GLU A 45 23.49 -16.14 0.75
CA GLU A 45 23.22 -16.78 -0.55
C GLU A 45 22.53 -15.82 -1.52
N ILE A 46 21.59 -15.02 -1.00
CA ILE A 46 20.89 -13.99 -1.78
C ILE A 46 21.87 -13.00 -2.41
N ARG A 47 22.85 -12.51 -1.63
CA ARG A 47 23.84 -11.53 -2.10
C ARG A 47 24.88 -12.14 -3.03
N GLU A 48 25.27 -13.40 -2.80
CA GLU A 48 26.13 -14.16 -3.72
C GLU A 48 25.49 -14.26 -5.12
N ASN A 49 24.15 -14.25 -5.19
CA ASN A 49 23.37 -14.25 -6.42
C ASN A 49 22.94 -12.85 -6.91
N ASN A 50 23.66 -11.78 -6.54
CA ASN A 50 23.38 -10.39 -6.93
C ASN A 50 21.98 -9.88 -6.50
N GLY A 51 21.45 -10.44 -5.43
CA GLY A 51 20.23 -10.01 -4.78
C GLY A 51 20.46 -9.18 -3.51
N ASP A 52 19.37 -8.88 -2.81
CA ASP A 52 19.42 -8.36 -1.44
C ASP A 52 18.10 -8.72 -0.73
N LEU A 53 18.16 -8.82 0.60
CA LEU A 53 17.01 -9.03 1.47
C LEU A 53 16.83 -7.80 2.34
N VAL A 54 15.64 -7.20 2.30
CA VAL A 54 15.33 -5.98 3.04
C VAL A 54 14.06 -6.14 3.87
N LEU A 55 14.06 -5.52 5.04
CA LEU A 55 12.96 -5.55 6.01
C LEU A 55 12.14 -4.26 5.88
N VAL A 56 10.81 -4.36 6.03
CA VAL A 56 9.93 -3.19 6.03
C VAL A 56 8.89 -3.27 7.14
N ASN A 57 8.41 -2.10 7.57
CA ASN A 57 7.32 -1.94 8.55
C ASN A 57 7.59 -2.69 9.88
N MET A 58 8.81 -2.61 10.41
CA MET A 58 9.07 -3.15 11.76
C MET A 58 8.28 -2.37 12.80
N SER A 59 7.64 -3.06 13.73
CA SER A 59 7.11 -2.46 14.95
C SER A 59 8.25 -1.88 15.79
N SER A 60 7.95 -0.93 16.68
CA SER A 60 8.98 -0.29 17.52
C SER A 60 9.77 -1.30 18.35
N ASP A 61 9.08 -2.28 18.95
CA ASP A 61 9.71 -3.31 19.77
C ASP A 61 10.68 -4.18 18.94
N VAL A 62 10.30 -4.54 17.71
CA VAL A 62 11.15 -5.31 16.81
C VAL A 62 12.33 -4.47 16.29
N PHE A 63 12.09 -3.19 16.01
CA PHE A 63 13.12 -2.25 15.57
C PHE A 63 14.19 -2.03 16.66
N ASP A 64 13.78 -1.88 17.92
CA ASP A 64 14.71 -1.71 19.04
C ASP A 64 15.62 -2.93 19.21
N VAL A 65 15.08 -4.15 19.07
CA VAL A 65 15.89 -5.38 19.09
C VAL A 65 16.83 -5.42 17.88
N TYR A 66 16.36 -5.04 16.70
CA TYR A 66 17.15 -5.00 15.48
C TYR A 66 18.35 -4.05 15.59
N GLU A 67 18.15 -2.84 16.13
CA GLU A 67 19.23 -1.87 16.37
C GLU A 67 20.18 -2.35 17.48
N LEU A 68 19.64 -2.90 18.57
CA LEU A 68 20.45 -3.46 19.67
C LEU A 68 21.38 -4.58 19.20
N MET A 69 20.95 -5.39 18.24
CA MET A 69 21.74 -6.46 17.65
C MET A 69 22.68 -5.98 16.53
N GLU A 70 22.71 -4.69 16.22
CA GLU A 70 23.47 -4.07 15.13
C GLU A 70 23.16 -4.68 13.75
N PHE A 71 21.93 -5.18 13.57
CA PHE A 71 21.51 -5.80 12.32
C PHE A 71 21.42 -4.82 11.16
N SER A 72 21.41 -3.51 11.42
CA SER A 72 21.49 -2.47 10.39
C SER A 72 22.74 -2.55 9.51
N SER A 73 23.81 -3.20 9.99
CA SER A 73 25.01 -3.48 9.20
C SER A 73 24.87 -4.68 8.25
N ILE A 74 23.92 -5.58 8.53
CA ILE A 74 23.74 -6.86 7.82
C ILE A 74 22.50 -6.78 6.92
N LEU A 75 21.36 -6.41 7.49
CA LEU A 75 20.04 -6.32 6.88
C LEU A 75 19.65 -4.85 6.78
N LYS A 76 19.13 -4.41 5.63
CA LYS A 76 18.60 -3.05 5.51
C LYS A 76 17.13 -3.03 5.90
N SER A 77 16.70 -1.96 6.54
CA SER A 77 15.29 -1.72 6.88
C SER A 77 14.75 -0.44 6.26
N PHE A 78 13.47 -0.44 5.89
CA PHE A 78 12.77 0.75 5.38
C PHE A 78 11.40 0.90 6.05
N GLU A 79 10.90 2.13 6.13
CA GLU A 79 9.55 2.42 6.65
C GLU A 79 8.44 2.16 5.62
N SER A 80 8.79 2.08 4.33
CA SER A 80 7.83 1.86 3.25
C SER A 80 8.32 0.78 2.28
N ILE A 81 7.38 -0.02 1.79
CA ILE A 81 7.60 -0.99 0.71
C ILE A 81 8.14 -0.28 -0.54
N GLU A 82 7.71 0.95 -0.80
CA GLU A 82 8.10 1.73 -1.97
C GLU A 82 9.61 2.03 -1.95
N ASP A 83 10.14 2.43 -0.79
CA ASP A 83 11.56 2.71 -0.60
C ASP A 83 12.41 1.43 -0.75
N ALA A 84 11.91 0.31 -0.22
CA ALA A 84 12.53 -0.99 -0.38
C ALA A 84 12.60 -1.43 -1.87
N ILE A 85 11.51 -1.24 -2.62
CA ILE A 85 11.48 -1.54 -4.06
C ILE A 85 12.51 -0.68 -4.80
N LEU A 86 12.60 0.62 -4.49
CA LEU A 86 13.57 1.52 -5.10
C LEU A 86 15.02 1.07 -4.83
N SER A 87 15.31 0.63 -3.60
CA SER A 87 16.62 0.10 -3.21
C SER A 87 17.00 -1.15 -4.03
N LEU A 88 16.07 -2.08 -4.21
CA LEU A 88 16.29 -3.34 -4.96
C LEU A 88 16.29 -3.17 -6.50
N SER A 89 15.80 -2.03 -7.01
CA SER A 89 15.67 -1.75 -8.44
C SER A 89 16.95 -1.23 -9.09
N GLY A 90 18.05 -1.10 -8.35
CA GLY A 90 19.34 -0.67 -8.88
C GLY A 90 19.42 0.82 -9.25
N LYS A 91 18.49 1.66 -8.76
CA LYS A 91 18.52 3.12 -8.89
C LYS A 91 18.55 3.79 -7.51
N GLY A 92 19.72 3.80 -6.88
CA GLY A 92 20.00 4.56 -5.65
C GLY A 92 21.28 4.02 -5.02
N GLY A 93 22.40 4.74 -4.93
CA GLY A 93 22.46 6.11 -4.45
C GLY A 93 22.24 6.08 -2.94
N GLN A 94 23.34 5.98 -2.19
CA GLN A 94 23.37 6.03 -0.73
C GLN A 94 22.43 7.11 -0.21
N LYS A 95 21.44 6.71 0.58
CA LYS A 95 20.93 7.52 1.69
C LYS A 95 21.05 6.64 2.93
N GLU A 96 22.23 6.71 3.52
CA GLU A 96 22.48 6.28 4.89
C GLU A 96 21.53 7.03 5.84
N SER A 97 21.06 6.27 6.83
CA SER A 97 20.57 6.67 8.15
C SER A 97 19.91 8.06 8.26
N ARG A 98 18.58 8.09 8.35
CA ARG A 98 17.92 9.08 9.20
C ARG A 98 17.30 8.34 10.36
N GLY A 99 17.98 8.43 11.50
CA GLY A 99 17.50 7.93 12.79
C GLY A 99 16.18 8.59 13.23
N PRO A 100 15.57 8.06 14.29
CA PRO A 100 14.16 8.22 14.56
C PRO A 100 13.81 9.62 15.03
N VAL A 101 12.73 10.15 14.47
CA VAL A 101 12.02 11.32 15.00
C VAL A 101 11.26 10.85 16.24
N LYS A 102 11.64 11.38 17.41
CA LYS A 102 10.98 11.11 18.70
C LYS A 102 9.45 11.29 18.59
N PRO A 103 8.62 10.37 19.13
CA PRO A 103 7.21 10.65 19.33
C PRO A 103 7.08 11.69 20.44
N GLN A 104 6.69 12.91 20.07
CA GLN A 104 6.36 13.95 21.02
C GLN A 104 4.99 13.62 21.64
N VAL A 105 5.06 13.06 22.85
CA VAL A 105 3.95 12.96 23.79
C VAL A 105 3.26 14.32 23.93
N THR A 106 1.99 14.41 23.51
CA THR A 106 1.07 15.46 23.98
C THR A 106 0.07 14.81 24.92
N ALA A 107 0.43 14.79 26.20
CA ALA A 107 -0.48 14.47 27.29
C ALA A 107 -1.23 15.74 27.72
N ARG A 108 -2.53 15.78 27.45
CA ARG A 108 -3.60 16.50 28.17
C ARG A 108 -4.90 16.09 27.46
N GLU A 109 -5.88 15.46 28.07
CA GLU A 109 -6.58 15.89 29.27
C GLU A 109 -7.48 14.74 29.77
N THR A 110 -7.41 14.45 31.06
CA THR A 110 -8.25 13.49 31.76
C THR A 110 -9.57 14.11 32.25
N ALA A 111 -10.61 13.27 32.16
CA ALA A 111 -11.75 13.12 33.09
C ALA A 111 -12.99 14.02 32.92
N LYS A 112 -14.10 13.39 32.49
CA LYS A 112 -15.21 12.99 33.39
C LYS A 112 -16.32 12.21 32.66
N GLY A 113 -16.53 10.97 33.11
CA GLY A 113 -17.83 10.48 33.64
C GLY A 113 -19.02 10.25 32.68
N PRO A 114 -19.58 9.03 32.62
CA PRO A 114 -20.75 8.64 31.80
C PRO A 114 -22.08 8.83 32.56
N THR A 115 -23.22 8.63 31.86
CA THR A 115 -24.65 8.51 32.29
C THR A 115 -25.47 9.42 31.36
N SER A 116 -26.45 9.02 30.57
CA SER A 116 -27.50 8.01 30.68
C SER A 116 -28.24 7.90 29.33
N ALA A 117 -28.58 6.69 28.89
CA ALA A 117 -29.80 6.44 28.09
C ALA A 117 -30.97 6.21 29.10
N PRO A 118 -32.28 6.14 28.74
CA PRO A 118 -32.82 5.84 27.40
C PRO A 118 -34.20 6.48 27.03
N GLN A 119 -34.68 6.11 25.83
CA GLN A 119 -36.08 6.07 25.34
C GLN A 119 -36.75 7.36 24.83
N SER A 120 -37.12 7.36 23.53
CA SER A 120 -38.52 7.31 23.05
C SER A 120 -38.56 7.32 21.51
N ALA A 121 -39.14 6.26 20.92
CA ALA A 121 -39.77 6.29 19.59
C ALA A 121 -41.26 6.66 19.79
N PRO A 122 -42.01 7.16 18.78
CA PRO A 122 -42.52 6.28 17.71
C PRO A 122 -42.75 6.93 16.32
N GLU A 123 -42.93 6.08 15.29
CA GLU A 123 -43.92 6.18 14.17
C GLU A 123 -43.80 7.35 13.14
N ILE A 124 -43.95 7.22 11.80
CA ILE A 124 -44.55 6.19 10.92
C ILE A 124 -44.42 6.60 9.42
N LYS A 125 -44.44 5.61 8.50
CA LYS A 125 -44.85 5.62 7.05
C LYS A 125 -43.95 6.37 6.04
N LYS A 126 -43.59 5.83 4.87
CA LYS A 126 -44.38 5.03 3.90
C LYS A 126 -43.45 4.33 2.88
N GLU A 127 -43.70 3.05 2.62
CA GLU A 127 -43.42 2.36 1.34
C GLU A 127 -44.60 2.61 0.37
N PRO A 128 -44.44 2.52 -0.97
CA PRO A 128 -44.43 1.21 -1.65
C PRO A 128 -43.51 1.07 -2.88
N SER A 129 -43.16 -0.17 -3.19
CA SER A 129 -42.63 -0.64 -4.49
C SER A 129 -43.66 -0.45 -5.63
N PRO A 130 -43.27 -0.53 -6.93
CA PRO A 130 -43.16 -1.87 -7.56
C PRO A 130 -42.02 -2.02 -8.60
N SER A 131 -41.57 -3.28 -8.77
CA SER A 131 -40.90 -3.81 -9.98
C SER A 131 -41.82 -3.67 -11.23
N PRO A 132 -41.34 -3.68 -12.50
CA PRO A 132 -40.55 -4.77 -13.06
C PRO A 132 -39.54 -4.45 -14.20
N GLU A 133 -38.80 -5.49 -14.56
CA GLU A 133 -38.35 -5.83 -15.92
C GLU A 133 -37.05 -5.23 -16.51
N ALA A 134 -36.04 -6.12 -16.55
CA ALA A 134 -35.20 -6.47 -17.71
C ALA A 134 -34.51 -5.37 -18.52
N GLY A 135 -33.17 -5.35 -18.45
CA GLY A 135 -32.32 -4.79 -19.50
C GLY A 135 -30.92 -4.40 -19.02
N LYS A 136 -29.94 -5.29 -19.16
CA LYS A 136 -28.53 -4.90 -19.37
C LYS A 136 -28.37 -4.48 -20.84
N PRO A 137 -27.30 -3.78 -21.25
CA PRO A 137 -26.35 -2.95 -20.49
C PRO A 137 -26.02 -1.64 -21.24
N GLU A 138 -26.20 -0.45 -20.65
CA GLU A 138 -25.65 0.76 -21.27
C GLU A 138 -24.92 1.63 -20.25
N ALA A 139 -23.72 2.00 -20.65
CA ALA A 139 -22.76 2.80 -19.92
C ALA A 139 -23.28 4.24 -19.82
N GLU A 140 -23.55 4.70 -18.60
CA GLU A 140 -23.81 6.10 -18.33
C GLU A 140 -22.78 6.62 -17.33
N THR A 141 -21.67 7.11 -17.88
CA THR A 141 -20.85 8.12 -17.24
C THR A 141 -21.64 9.42 -17.19
N ASP A 142 -21.93 9.95 -16.00
CA ASP A 142 -22.02 11.40 -15.84
C ASP A 142 -21.75 11.86 -14.40
N SER A 143 -21.11 13.02 -14.31
CA SER A 143 -20.90 13.85 -13.11
C SER A 143 -19.66 13.64 -12.23
N ALA A 144 -18.46 13.54 -12.82
CA ALA A 144 -17.22 13.89 -12.10
C ALA A 144 -16.02 14.40 -12.93
N ALA A 145 -16.00 14.24 -14.26
CA ALA A 145 -14.88 14.70 -15.10
C ALA A 145 -15.38 15.49 -16.31
N SER A 146 -15.02 16.78 -16.42
CA SER A 146 -15.35 17.64 -17.56
C SER A 146 -14.42 17.46 -18.77
N SER A 147 -13.44 16.56 -18.68
CA SER A 147 -12.37 16.33 -19.66
C SER A 147 -12.31 14.85 -20.05
N ASP A 148 -12.16 14.56 -21.36
CA ASP A 148 -11.94 13.20 -21.88
C ASP A 148 -10.73 12.51 -21.22
N LEU A 149 -9.75 13.30 -20.79
CA LEU A 149 -8.58 12.82 -20.07
C LEU A 149 -8.96 12.32 -18.67
N GLY A 150 -9.79 13.07 -17.94
CA GLY A 150 -10.26 12.71 -16.62
C GLY A 150 -11.08 11.40 -16.63
N LYS A 151 -11.96 11.22 -17.61
CA LYS A 151 -12.74 9.97 -17.78
C LYS A 151 -11.82 8.75 -17.90
N ARG A 152 -10.78 8.84 -18.72
CA ARG A 152 -9.80 7.76 -18.92
C ARG A 152 -8.96 7.49 -17.67
N ILE A 153 -8.57 8.55 -16.96
CA ILE A 153 -7.85 8.42 -15.67
C ILE A 153 -8.72 7.67 -14.66
N ILE A 154 -10.01 8.00 -14.58
CA ILE A 154 -10.96 7.27 -13.73
C ILE A 154 -11.04 5.81 -14.14
N THR A 155 -11.15 5.50 -15.44
CA THR A 155 -11.17 4.11 -15.93
C THR A 155 -9.95 3.32 -15.48
N VAL A 156 -8.75 3.92 -15.59
CA VAL A 156 -7.49 3.29 -15.14
C VAL A 156 -7.48 3.05 -13.63
N ILE A 157 -7.98 4.01 -12.84
CA ILE A 157 -8.05 3.91 -11.37
C ILE A 157 -9.07 2.86 -10.92
N VAL A 158 -10.21 2.76 -11.60
CA VAL A 158 -11.25 1.77 -11.29
C VAL A 158 -10.76 0.36 -11.59
N ASP A 159 -9.99 0.18 -12.67
CA ASP A 159 -9.37 -1.11 -13.00
C ASP A 159 -8.29 -1.50 -11.99
N ASN A 160 -7.39 -0.56 -11.66
CA ASN A 160 -6.34 -0.77 -10.68
C ASN A 160 -6.10 0.48 -9.81
N PRO A 161 -6.63 0.51 -8.57
CA PRO A 161 -6.53 1.67 -7.69
C PRO A 161 -5.12 1.86 -7.10
N TYR A 162 -4.24 0.87 -7.26
CA TYR A 162 -2.88 0.92 -6.74
C TYR A 162 -1.90 1.60 -7.69
N TYR A 163 -2.31 1.93 -8.92
CA TYR A 163 -1.40 2.53 -9.89
C TYR A 163 -0.87 3.89 -9.46
N ASP A 164 0.44 4.06 -9.51
CA ASP A 164 1.09 5.34 -9.28
C ASP A 164 1.00 6.26 -10.51
N LEU A 165 1.34 7.54 -10.33
CA LEU A 165 1.27 8.54 -11.40
C LEU A 165 1.96 8.09 -12.70
N LYS A 166 3.11 7.42 -12.58
CA LYS A 166 3.88 6.87 -13.70
C LYS A 166 3.17 5.70 -14.38
N GLU A 167 2.48 4.88 -13.61
CA GLU A 167 1.74 3.71 -14.09
C GLU A 167 0.44 4.16 -14.76
N ILE A 168 -0.25 5.16 -14.21
CA ILE A 168 -1.39 5.81 -14.87
C ILE A 168 -0.97 6.39 -16.22
N ILE A 169 0.16 7.13 -16.27
CA ILE A 169 0.69 7.66 -17.54
C ILE A 169 1.05 6.54 -18.53
N LYS A 170 1.54 5.40 -18.04
CA LYS A 170 1.88 4.24 -18.86
C LYS A 170 0.62 3.54 -19.38
N ALA A 171 -0.37 3.31 -18.51
CA ALA A 171 -1.65 2.70 -18.83
C ALA A 171 -2.43 3.53 -19.84
N LEU A 172 -2.44 4.86 -19.72
CA LEU A 172 -3.10 5.74 -20.69
C LEU A 172 -2.54 5.63 -22.12
N LYS A 173 -1.29 5.14 -22.30
CA LYS A 173 -0.71 4.86 -23.62
C LYS A 173 -1.21 3.54 -24.22
N GLU A 174 -1.78 2.66 -23.42
CA GLU A 174 -2.26 1.37 -23.87
C GLU A 174 -3.60 1.52 -24.61
N PRO A 175 -3.84 0.72 -25.66
CA PRO A 175 -5.05 0.84 -26.48
C PRO A 175 -6.33 0.59 -25.67
N GLN A 176 -6.24 -0.19 -24.58
CA GLN A 176 -7.36 -0.45 -23.66
C GLN A 176 -7.89 0.81 -22.94
N TYR A 177 -7.06 1.84 -22.75
CA TYR A 177 -7.45 3.12 -22.15
C TYR A 177 -7.46 4.26 -23.18
N GLY A 178 -7.52 3.88 -24.46
CA GLY A 178 -7.66 4.76 -25.61
C GLY A 178 -6.37 5.36 -26.16
N GLY A 179 -5.20 4.82 -25.80
CA GLY A 179 -3.93 5.05 -26.52
C GLY A 179 -3.42 6.49 -26.57
N LEU A 180 -3.79 7.32 -25.59
CA LEU A 180 -3.47 8.75 -25.61
C LEU A 180 -2.10 8.99 -24.96
N ARG A 181 -1.18 9.61 -25.71
CA ARG A 181 0.08 10.10 -25.13
C ARG A 181 -0.17 11.40 -24.38
N VAL A 182 -0.19 11.32 -23.05
CA VAL A 182 -0.32 12.47 -22.16
C VAL A 182 0.94 12.71 -21.35
N GLY A 183 1.26 13.98 -21.12
CA GLY A 183 2.38 14.38 -20.26
C GLY A 183 2.03 14.24 -18.78
N GLY A 184 3.02 13.93 -17.94
CA GLY A 184 2.78 13.73 -16.50
C GLY A 184 2.23 14.95 -15.76
N GLY A 185 2.47 16.16 -16.28
CA GLY A 185 1.86 17.39 -15.76
C GLY A 185 0.35 17.45 -15.99
N ALA A 186 -0.14 16.98 -17.14
CA ALA A 186 -1.57 16.94 -17.45
C ALA A 186 -2.30 15.94 -16.56
N VAL A 187 -1.74 14.73 -16.39
CA VAL A 187 -2.30 13.70 -15.49
C VAL A 187 -2.33 14.18 -14.04
N LYS A 188 -1.26 14.84 -13.57
CA LYS A 188 -1.21 15.42 -12.22
C LYS A 188 -2.24 16.52 -12.02
N LYS A 189 -2.49 17.35 -13.05
CA LYS A 189 -3.50 18.41 -13.01
C LYS A 189 -4.90 17.82 -12.90
N GLU A 190 -5.23 16.83 -13.72
CA GLU A 190 -6.54 16.15 -13.72
C GLU A 190 -6.79 15.41 -12.39
N LEU A 191 -5.79 14.69 -11.87
CA LEU A 191 -5.90 14.06 -10.54
C LEU A 191 -6.10 15.09 -9.42
N LYS A 192 -5.52 16.29 -9.56
CA LYS A 192 -5.70 17.38 -8.61
C LYS A 192 -7.09 18.01 -8.71
N GLU A 193 -7.63 18.19 -9.92
CA GLU A 193 -8.98 18.72 -10.14
C GLU A 193 -10.06 17.76 -9.61
N MET A 194 -9.83 16.45 -9.70
CA MET A 194 -10.74 15.43 -9.17
C MET A 194 -10.48 15.06 -7.71
N ASP A 195 -9.51 15.71 -7.04
CA ASP A 195 -9.08 15.43 -5.67
C ASP A 195 -8.59 13.97 -5.43
N LEU A 196 -8.16 13.30 -6.50
CA LEU A 196 -7.69 11.90 -6.55
C LEU A 196 -6.15 11.80 -6.48
N LEU A 197 -5.47 12.83 -5.98
CA LEU A 197 -4.02 12.76 -5.75
C LEU A 197 -3.67 11.71 -4.69
N ASP A 198 -4.55 11.54 -3.71
CA ASP A 198 -4.37 10.57 -2.64
C ASP A 198 -4.65 9.15 -3.12
N ARG A 199 -3.83 8.18 -2.71
CA ARG A 199 -4.07 6.76 -3.00
C ARG A 199 -5.35 6.25 -2.33
N GLN A 200 -5.68 6.73 -1.13
CA GLN A 200 -6.91 6.34 -0.43
C GLN A 200 -8.16 6.76 -1.20
N LYS A 201 -8.20 8.01 -1.69
CA LYS A 201 -9.34 8.53 -2.47
C LYS A 201 -9.53 7.79 -3.79
N ARG A 202 -8.42 7.39 -4.44
CA ARG A 202 -8.43 6.53 -5.63
C ARG A 202 -9.01 5.14 -5.34
N PHE A 203 -8.64 4.56 -4.20
CA PHE A 203 -9.17 3.28 -3.76
C PHE A 203 -10.67 3.35 -3.41
N GLU A 204 -11.11 4.38 -2.70
CA GLU A 204 -12.52 4.61 -2.40
C GLU A 204 -13.36 4.76 -3.69
N LEU A 205 -12.83 5.49 -4.68
CA LEU A 205 -13.49 5.64 -5.98
C LEU A 205 -13.64 4.29 -6.71
N ALA A 206 -12.62 3.44 -6.67
CA ALA A 206 -12.67 2.11 -7.29
C ALA A 206 -13.69 1.19 -6.59
N ILE A 207 -13.79 1.23 -5.26
CA ILE A 207 -14.80 0.47 -4.50
C ILE A 207 -16.21 0.98 -4.83
N LYS A 208 -16.39 2.30 -4.89
CA LYS A 208 -17.69 2.92 -5.14
C LYS A 208 -18.24 2.57 -6.53
N ASN A 209 -17.38 2.39 -7.54
CA ASN A 209 -17.76 2.03 -8.90
C ASN A 209 -17.94 0.51 -9.13
N LYS A 210 -17.61 -0.34 -8.15
CA LYS A 210 -17.77 -1.81 -8.24
C LYS A 210 -19.10 -2.33 -7.67
N LYS A 211 -19.95 -1.47 -7.12
CA LYS A 211 -21.31 -1.79 -6.68
C LYS A 211 -22.32 -1.50 -7.77
#